data_AF-B0WMY2-F1
#
_entry.id   AF-B0WMY2-F1
#
_cell.length_a   1.000
_cell.length_b   1.000
_cell.length_c   1.000
_cell.angle_alpha   90.00
_cell.angle_beta   90.00
_cell.angle_gamma   90.00
#
_symmetry.space_group_name_H-M   'P 1'
#
loop_
_entity.id
_entity.type
_entity.pdbx_description
1 polymer ?
#
loop_
_entity_poly.entity_id
_entity_poly.type
_entity_poly.pdbx_seq_one_letter_code
_entity_poly.pdbx_strand_id
1 'polypeptide(L)'
;MKLLGISLVVLASCGVFAQTVDDCTRASCRTYEDVNTLWCHADPGHFCQCRPSPSGTWVPQVMPCAPGTLYSFRRQTCVHPYMHDALECSDGGGGIDDPADSVLCEEVPCVTYWEINTLVCHADPKQFCQCKPLRIEPTVWVPVAMPCAADTSFSFFHQTCSRDELWLSSC
;
A
#
# COMPACT_ATOMS: atom_id res chain seq x y z
N MET A 1 -32.21 -55.07 27.59
CA MET A 1 -31.73 -53.67 27.68
C MET A 1 -30.85 -53.40 26.48
N LYS A 2 -31.08 -52.26 25.83
CA LYS A 2 -30.57 -51.80 24.52
C LYS A 2 -29.07 -51.51 24.56
N LEU A 3 -28.38 -51.61 23.43
CA LEU A 3 -27.46 -50.58 22.93
C LEU A 3 -27.02 -50.93 21.50
N LEU A 4 -27.76 -50.39 20.52
CA LEU A 4 -27.33 -50.26 19.13
C LEU A 4 -26.18 -49.24 19.09
N GLY A 5 -24.98 -49.69 18.72
CA GLY A 5 -23.84 -48.82 18.44
C GLY A 5 -24.03 -48.14 17.08
N ILE A 6 -24.43 -46.86 17.11
CA ILE A 6 -24.46 -46.00 15.93
C ILE A 6 -23.03 -45.50 15.71
N SER A 7 -22.32 -46.06 14.73
CA SER A 7 -21.07 -45.49 14.24
C SER A 7 -21.37 -44.19 13.49
N LEU A 8 -21.14 -43.07 14.18
CA LEU A 8 -21.17 -41.74 13.59
C LEU A 8 -19.94 -41.59 12.68
N VAL A 9 -20.14 -41.67 11.36
CA VAL A 9 -19.10 -41.32 10.39
C VAL A 9 -18.98 -39.80 10.39
N VAL A 10 -17.97 -39.29 11.09
CA VAL A 10 -17.61 -37.86 11.02
C VAL A 10 -16.96 -37.64 9.65
N LEU A 11 -17.76 -37.17 8.69
CA LEU A 11 -17.24 -36.60 7.45
C LEU A 11 -16.49 -35.32 7.84
N ALA A 12 -15.17 -35.43 7.94
CA ALA A 12 -14.29 -34.27 7.98
C ALA A 12 -14.40 -33.57 6.62
N SER A 13 -15.34 -32.64 6.50
CA SER A 13 -15.37 -31.67 5.41
C SER A 13 -14.11 -30.81 5.56
N CYS A 14 -13.09 -31.12 4.76
CA CYS A 14 -12.01 -30.19 4.50
C CYS A 14 -12.69 -28.99 3.82
N GLY A 15 -12.94 -27.94 4.60
CA GLY A 15 -13.64 -26.75 4.11
C GLY A 15 -12.78 -26.07 3.07
N VAL A 16 -13.00 -26.38 1.79
CA VAL A 16 -12.58 -25.51 0.70
C VAL A 16 -13.52 -24.31 0.77
N PHE A 17 -13.10 -23.27 1.48
CA PHE A 17 -13.80 -21.99 1.42
C PHE A 17 -13.79 -21.56 -0.04
N ALA A 18 -14.98 -21.46 -0.65
CA ALA A 18 -15.11 -20.95 -2.02
C ALA A 18 -14.57 -19.51 -2.02
N GLN A 19 -13.55 -19.26 -2.83
CA GLN A 19 -12.95 -17.92 -2.95
C GLN A 19 -13.92 -17.01 -3.69
N THR A 20 -14.17 -15.81 -3.17
CA THR A 20 -15.21 -14.91 -3.70
C THR A 20 -14.64 -13.59 -4.17
N VAL A 21 -15.35 -12.93 -5.08
CA VAL A 21 -14.95 -11.59 -5.56
C VAL A 21 -14.98 -10.55 -4.43
N ASP A 22 -15.76 -10.80 -3.37
CA ASP A 22 -15.81 -9.93 -2.19
C ASP A 22 -14.47 -9.92 -1.43
N ASP A 23 -13.64 -10.94 -1.62
CA ASP A 23 -12.30 -11.06 -1.05
C ASP A 23 -11.21 -10.40 -1.92
N CYS A 24 -11.59 -9.75 -3.03
CA CYS A 24 -10.67 -8.95 -3.85
C CYS A 24 -10.35 -7.62 -3.15
N THR A 25 -9.12 -7.45 -2.68
CA THR A 25 -8.69 -6.25 -1.98
C THR A 25 -8.52 -5.08 -2.96
N ARG A 26 -9.40 -4.08 -2.86
CA ARG A 26 -9.33 -2.80 -3.62
C ARG A 26 -9.31 -2.93 -5.15
N ALA A 27 -9.81 -4.03 -5.70
CA ALA A 27 -9.85 -4.22 -7.15
C ALA A 27 -10.74 -3.17 -7.83
N SER A 28 -10.18 -2.42 -8.79
CA SER A 28 -10.94 -1.54 -9.68
C SER A 28 -10.89 -2.08 -11.11
N CYS A 29 -11.96 -1.87 -11.87
CA CYS A 29 -12.07 -2.26 -13.29
C CYS A 29 -12.67 -1.12 -14.14
N ARG A 30 -12.32 0.14 -13.84
CA ARG A 30 -12.95 1.32 -14.46
C ARG A 30 -12.11 1.92 -15.56
N THR A 31 -10.80 1.98 -15.36
CA THR A 31 -9.86 2.55 -16.34
C THR A 31 -9.17 1.47 -17.16
N TYR A 32 -8.48 1.87 -18.22
CA TYR A 32 -7.63 0.94 -18.98
C TYR A 32 -6.49 0.38 -18.11
N GLU A 33 -5.90 1.20 -17.24
CA GLU A 33 -4.86 0.78 -16.31
C GLU A 33 -5.41 -0.24 -15.30
N ASP A 34 -6.57 0.05 -14.72
CA ASP A 34 -7.27 -0.83 -13.79
C ASP A 34 -7.50 -2.23 -14.38
N VAL A 35 -7.96 -2.26 -15.64
CA VAL A 35 -8.30 -3.49 -16.36
C VAL A 35 -7.06 -4.34 -16.66
N ASN A 36 -5.91 -3.71 -16.84
CA ASN A 36 -4.64 -4.41 -17.08
C ASN A 36 -3.85 -4.70 -15.80
N THR A 37 -4.35 -4.27 -14.65
CA THR A 37 -3.78 -4.56 -13.34
C THR A 37 -4.36 -5.85 -12.77
N LEU A 38 -3.49 -6.70 -12.23
CA LEU A 38 -3.87 -7.82 -11.40
C LEU A 38 -3.93 -7.36 -9.94
N TRP A 39 -5.01 -7.68 -9.26
CA TRP A 39 -5.32 -7.18 -7.92
C TRP A 39 -5.16 -8.27 -6.87
N CYS A 40 -4.89 -7.87 -5.63
CA CYS A 40 -4.79 -8.79 -4.51
C CYS A 40 -6.13 -9.48 -4.21
N HIS A 41 -6.03 -10.70 -3.69
CA HIS A 41 -7.11 -11.45 -3.08
C HIS A 41 -6.72 -11.77 -1.62
N ALA A 42 -7.68 -11.89 -0.72
CA ALA A 42 -7.41 -12.17 0.70
C ALA A 42 -6.61 -13.46 0.92
N ASP A 43 -6.84 -14.47 0.07
CA ASP A 43 -5.97 -15.64 -0.07
C ASP A 43 -4.84 -15.36 -1.09
N PRO A 44 -3.56 -15.37 -0.69
CA PRO A 44 -2.43 -15.16 -1.59
C PRO A 44 -2.25 -16.29 -2.61
N GLY A 45 -2.92 -17.44 -2.46
CA GLY A 45 -3.04 -18.46 -3.51
C GLY A 45 -3.91 -18.03 -4.70
N HIS A 46 -4.55 -16.87 -4.62
CA HIS A 46 -5.45 -16.32 -5.61
C HIS A 46 -5.12 -14.85 -5.91
N PHE A 47 -5.64 -14.36 -7.04
CA PHE A 47 -5.58 -12.95 -7.43
C PHE A 47 -6.84 -12.57 -8.17
N CYS A 48 -7.10 -11.27 -8.31
CA CYS A 48 -8.28 -10.77 -9.00
C CYS A 48 -7.88 -10.13 -10.33
N GLN A 49 -8.61 -10.48 -11.39
CA GLN A 49 -8.38 -9.94 -12.73
C GLN A 49 -9.69 -9.38 -13.30
N CYS A 50 -9.63 -8.19 -13.87
CA CYS A 50 -10.76 -7.65 -14.61
C CYS A 50 -10.97 -8.44 -15.91
N ARG A 51 -12.20 -8.90 -16.13
CA ARG A 51 -12.62 -9.58 -17.35
C ARG A 51 -13.91 -8.95 -17.88
N PRO A 52 -14.13 -8.94 -19.21
CA PRO A 52 -15.37 -8.44 -19.77
C PRO A 52 -16.53 -9.37 -19.38
N SER A 53 -17.60 -8.79 -18.85
CA SER A 53 -18.84 -9.47 -18.57
C SER A 53 -19.69 -9.59 -19.84
N PRO A 54 -20.76 -10.42 -19.85
CA PRO A 54 -21.69 -10.51 -20.97
C PRO A 54 -22.39 -9.18 -21.31
N SER A 55 -22.48 -8.23 -20.37
CA SER A 55 -23.03 -6.89 -20.62
C SER A 55 -22.01 -5.91 -21.21
N GLY A 56 -20.76 -6.35 -21.43
CA GLY A 56 -19.67 -5.53 -21.96
C GLY A 56 -18.97 -4.66 -20.92
N THR A 57 -19.35 -4.75 -19.64
CA THR A 57 -18.65 -4.09 -18.53
C THR A 57 -17.47 -4.92 -18.05
N TRP A 58 -16.42 -4.30 -17.52
CA TRP A 58 -15.33 -5.02 -16.87
C TRP A 58 -15.68 -5.29 -15.41
N VAL A 59 -15.52 -6.54 -14.98
CA VAL A 59 -15.79 -6.97 -13.61
C VAL A 59 -14.62 -7.80 -13.07
N PRO A 60 -14.27 -7.66 -11.79
CA PRO A 60 -13.23 -8.48 -11.18
C PRO A 60 -13.68 -9.94 -11.13
N GLN A 61 -12.74 -10.84 -11.41
CA GLN A 61 -12.90 -12.28 -11.28
C GLN A 61 -11.72 -12.87 -10.52
N VAL A 62 -11.99 -13.82 -9.63
CA VAL A 62 -10.96 -14.52 -8.87
C VAL A 62 -10.28 -15.56 -9.76
N MET A 63 -8.96 -15.54 -9.76
CA MET A 63 -8.09 -16.41 -10.54
C MET A 63 -7.14 -17.15 -9.58
N PRO A 64 -6.96 -18.47 -9.72
CA PRO A 64 -6.01 -19.21 -8.92
C PRO A 64 -4.58 -19.03 -9.42
N CYS A 65 -3.63 -18.96 -8.50
CA CYS A 65 -2.22 -19.21 -8.80
C CYS A 65 -1.97 -20.72 -9.01
N ALA A 66 -0.84 -21.06 -9.61
CA ALA A 66 -0.41 -22.45 -9.71
C ALA A 66 -0.14 -23.04 -8.31
N PRO A 67 -0.32 -24.35 -8.09
CA PRO A 67 -0.07 -24.96 -6.79
C PRO A 67 1.33 -24.65 -6.25
N GLY A 68 1.41 -24.20 -5.00
CA GLY A 68 2.67 -23.83 -4.36
C GLY A 68 3.26 -22.49 -4.81
N THR A 69 2.46 -21.64 -5.47
CA THR A 69 2.82 -20.24 -5.78
C THR A 69 1.83 -19.27 -5.13
N LEU A 70 2.29 -18.05 -4.86
CA LEU A 70 1.54 -16.98 -4.22
C LEU A 70 1.56 -15.74 -5.11
N TYR A 71 0.44 -15.03 -5.19
CA TYR A 71 0.33 -13.82 -5.99
C TYR A 71 1.15 -12.67 -5.39
N SER A 72 1.99 -12.02 -6.20
CA SER A 72 2.69 -10.79 -5.82
C SER A 72 2.17 -9.61 -6.64
N PHE A 73 1.59 -8.64 -5.95
CA PHE A 73 1.12 -7.40 -6.56
C PHE A 73 2.28 -6.56 -7.11
N ARG A 74 3.41 -6.50 -6.39
CA ARG A 74 4.59 -5.74 -6.85
C ARG A 74 5.13 -6.26 -8.19
N ARG A 75 5.03 -7.58 -8.41
CA ARG A 75 5.53 -8.25 -9.61
C ARG A 75 4.42 -8.52 -10.64
N GLN A 76 3.17 -8.23 -10.30
CA GLN A 76 1.98 -8.50 -11.11
C GLN A 76 1.93 -9.95 -11.63
N THR A 77 2.32 -10.91 -10.78
CA THR A 77 2.39 -12.34 -11.16
C THR A 77 2.47 -13.26 -9.94
N CYS A 78 2.20 -14.55 -10.14
CA CYS A 78 2.39 -15.56 -9.10
C CYS A 78 3.87 -15.95 -8.98
N VAL A 79 4.39 -15.97 -7.76
CA VAL A 79 5.78 -16.25 -7.42
C VAL A 79 5.91 -17.39 -6.42
N HIS A 80 7.11 -17.93 -6.28
CA HIS A 80 7.39 -18.88 -5.20
C HIS A 80 7.25 -18.22 -3.82
N PRO A 81 6.85 -18.97 -2.77
CA PRO A 81 6.64 -18.42 -1.42
C PRO A 81 7.82 -17.66 -0.84
N TYR A 82 9.06 -18.05 -1.17
CA TYR A 82 10.27 -17.35 -0.70
C TYR A 82 10.47 -15.95 -1.32
N MET A 83 9.74 -15.61 -2.37
CA MET A 83 9.77 -14.30 -3.04
C MET A 83 8.55 -13.43 -2.74
N HIS A 84 7.55 -13.99 -2.05
CA HIS A 84 6.29 -13.32 -1.75
C HIS A 84 6.44 -12.44 -0.50
N ASP A 85 5.91 -11.22 -0.56
CA ASP A 85 5.91 -10.27 0.55
C ASP A 85 4.51 -10.27 1.18
N ALA A 86 4.36 -10.88 2.37
CA ALA A 86 3.05 -11.05 3.00
C ALA A 86 2.32 -9.73 3.33
N LEU A 87 3.04 -8.60 3.33
CA LEU A 87 2.45 -7.28 3.57
C LEU A 87 1.91 -6.63 2.29
N GLU A 88 2.26 -7.12 1.10
CA GLU A 88 1.91 -6.48 -0.17
C GLU A 88 0.42 -6.53 -0.51
N CYS A 89 -0.30 -7.51 0.05
CA CYS A 89 -1.74 -7.71 -0.13
C CYS A 89 -2.55 -7.64 1.19
N SER A 90 -1.90 -7.34 2.30
CA SER A 90 -2.62 -6.97 3.52
C SER A 90 -3.26 -5.60 3.30
N ASP A 91 -4.43 -5.35 3.88
CA ASP A 91 -5.26 -4.13 3.72
C ASP A 91 -4.57 -2.80 4.15
N GLY A 92 -3.24 -2.84 4.34
CA GLY A 92 -2.32 -1.73 4.60
C GLY A 92 -1.22 -1.54 3.54
N GLY A 93 -1.34 -2.11 2.34
CA GLY A 93 -0.57 -1.67 1.16
C GLY A 93 -1.07 -0.31 0.69
N GLY A 94 -0.56 0.75 1.32
CA GLY A 94 -1.03 2.14 1.23
C GLY A 94 -1.14 2.69 -0.19
N GLY A 95 -2.38 2.99 -0.55
CA GLY A 95 -2.76 3.82 -1.68
C GLY A 95 -4.23 4.16 -1.56
N ILE A 96 -4.66 4.69 -0.40
CA ILE A 96 -5.86 5.53 -0.20
C ILE A 96 -5.60 6.43 1.02
N ASP A 97 -5.72 7.73 0.79
CA ASP A 97 -6.09 8.80 1.72
C ASP A 97 -6.54 8.34 3.14
N ASP A 98 -5.63 8.35 4.10
CA ASP A 98 -5.95 8.32 5.54
C ASP A 98 -5.65 9.71 6.14
N PRO A 99 -6.62 10.39 6.78
CA PRO A 99 -6.38 11.66 7.48
C PRO A 99 -5.55 11.52 8.77
N ALA A 100 -4.92 10.37 9.02
CA ALA A 100 -4.07 10.14 10.18
C ALA A 100 -2.66 9.64 9.85
N ASP A 101 -2.21 9.63 8.59
CA ASP A 101 -0.78 9.49 8.34
C ASP A 101 -0.08 10.83 8.51
N SER A 102 0.69 10.88 9.58
CA SER A 102 1.41 12.02 10.04
C SER A 102 2.68 12.13 9.20
N VAL A 103 2.57 12.78 8.03
CA VAL A 103 3.65 13.17 7.09
C VAL A 103 5.06 12.84 7.59
N LEU A 104 5.45 11.58 7.44
CA LEU A 104 6.82 11.14 7.54
C LEU A 104 7.50 11.49 6.22
N CYS A 105 8.78 11.87 6.26
CA CYS A 105 9.48 12.30 5.05
C CYS A 105 9.62 11.21 3.97
N GLU A 106 9.22 9.97 4.25
CA GLU A 106 9.36 8.81 3.37
C GLU A 106 8.58 8.95 2.05
N GLU A 107 7.47 9.69 2.03
CA GLU A 107 6.65 9.88 0.83
C GLU A 107 7.10 11.06 -0.05
N VAL A 108 8.05 11.88 0.41
CA VAL A 108 8.48 13.08 -0.33
C VAL A 108 9.33 12.69 -1.55
N PRO A 109 8.87 12.94 -2.79
CA PRO A 109 9.66 12.64 -3.96
C PRO A 109 10.84 13.60 -4.04
N CYS A 110 12.04 13.08 -4.34
CA CYS A 110 13.27 13.86 -4.51
C CYS A 110 13.86 13.64 -5.91
N VAL A 111 13.03 13.75 -6.96
CA VAL A 111 13.42 13.36 -8.32
C VAL A 111 13.70 14.59 -9.18
N THR A 112 12.81 15.57 -9.12
CA THR A 112 12.90 16.78 -9.93
C THR A 112 13.66 17.89 -9.20
N TYR A 113 14.19 18.85 -9.97
CA TYR A 113 14.83 20.03 -9.39
C TYR A 113 13.88 20.81 -8.47
N TRP A 114 12.60 20.90 -8.83
CA TRP A 114 11.61 21.60 -8.01
C TRP A 114 11.40 20.92 -6.67
N GLU A 115 11.20 19.60 -6.69
CA GLU A 115 11.06 18.77 -5.49
C GLU A 115 12.29 18.86 -4.58
N ILE A 116 13.50 18.79 -5.16
CA ILE A 116 14.75 18.85 -4.41
C ILE A 116 14.91 20.18 -3.65
N ASN A 117 14.40 21.28 -4.19
CA ASN A 117 14.57 22.63 -3.64
C ASN A 117 13.36 23.11 -2.83
N THR A 118 12.31 22.31 -2.68
CA THR A 118 11.12 22.66 -1.90
C THR A 118 11.17 21.95 -0.56
N LEU A 119 11.06 22.70 0.54
CA LEU A 119 10.91 22.15 1.88
C LEU A 119 9.47 21.74 2.10
N VAL A 120 9.25 20.54 2.64
CA VAL A 120 7.91 19.98 2.85
C VAL A 120 7.60 19.93 4.34
N CYS A 121 6.31 20.12 4.67
CA CYS A 121 5.83 19.97 6.04
C CYS A 121 6.16 18.58 6.59
N HIS A 122 6.43 18.52 7.88
CA HIS A 122 6.49 17.29 8.64
C HIS A 122 5.34 17.32 9.65
N ALA A 123 4.91 16.15 10.13
CA ALA A 123 3.85 16.09 11.14
C ALA A 123 4.22 16.76 12.47
N ASP A 124 5.50 16.67 12.84
CA ASP A 124 6.06 17.50 13.91
C ASP A 124 6.41 18.89 13.35
N PRO A 125 5.75 19.98 13.78
CA PRO A 125 6.06 21.34 13.33
C PRO A 125 7.47 21.80 13.73
N LYS A 126 8.15 21.08 14.64
CA LYS A 126 9.57 21.28 14.96
C LYS A 126 10.51 20.66 13.93
N GLN A 127 9.98 20.03 12.90
CA GLN A 127 10.74 19.39 11.84
C GLN A 127 10.17 19.79 10.47
N PHE A 128 10.98 19.55 9.44
CA PHE A 128 10.58 19.67 8.04
C PHE A 128 11.34 18.65 7.20
N CYS A 129 10.79 18.31 6.04
CA CYS A 129 11.44 17.39 5.12
C CYS A 129 12.26 18.16 4.09
N GLN A 130 13.50 17.74 3.88
CA GLN A 130 14.39 18.29 2.87
C GLN A 130 15.10 17.18 2.11
N CYS A 131 15.14 17.27 0.78
CA CYS A 131 15.96 16.38 -0.03
C CYS A 131 17.45 16.64 0.21
N LYS A 132 18.20 15.57 0.52
CA LYS A 132 19.65 15.60 0.72
C LYS A 132 20.33 14.58 -0.20
N PRO A 133 21.55 14.87 -0.69
CA PRO A 133 22.29 13.91 -1.49
C PRO A 133 22.82 12.78 -0.59
N LEU A 134 22.39 11.55 -0.86
CA LEU A 134 22.85 10.34 -0.18
C LEU A 134 24.17 9.84 -0.75
N ARG A 135 24.36 10.00 -2.07
CA ARG A 135 25.59 9.66 -2.81
C ARG A 135 25.80 10.71 -3.90
N ILE A 136 27.05 10.82 -4.37
CA ILE A 136 27.46 11.88 -5.31
C ILE A 136 27.53 11.36 -6.76
N GLU A 137 27.68 10.05 -6.97
CA GLU A 137 27.76 9.44 -8.32
C GLU A 137 27.08 8.05 -8.37
N PRO A 138 25.94 7.91 -9.09
CA PRO A 138 25.05 9.00 -9.49
C PRO A 138 24.50 9.74 -8.26
N THR A 139 24.19 11.03 -8.38
CA THR A 139 23.59 11.78 -7.27
C THR A 139 22.21 11.24 -6.95
N VAL A 140 22.08 10.56 -5.81
CA VAL A 140 20.80 10.06 -5.31
C VAL A 140 20.33 11.02 -4.22
N TRP A 141 19.17 11.64 -4.43
CA TRP A 141 18.54 12.49 -3.42
C TRP A 141 17.52 11.68 -2.64
N VAL A 142 17.55 11.82 -1.32
CA VAL A 142 16.57 11.19 -0.43
C VAL A 142 15.98 12.23 0.50
N PRO A 143 14.71 12.11 0.85
CA PRO A 143 14.08 13.01 1.80
C PRO A 143 14.57 12.71 3.21
N VAL A 144 14.90 13.75 3.96
CA VAL A 144 15.41 13.64 5.33
C VAL A 144 14.67 14.61 6.22
N ALA A 145 14.24 14.14 7.39
CA ALA A 145 13.68 14.99 8.44
C ALA A 145 14.79 15.87 9.03
N MET A 146 14.57 17.18 8.99
CA MET A 146 15.49 18.19 9.49
C MET A 146 14.84 18.92 10.68
N PRO A 147 15.56 19.10 11.79
CA PRO A 147 15.02 19.85 12.92
C PRO A 147 15.05 21.36 12.64
N CYS A 148 14.02 22.05 13.11
CA CYS A 148 14.08 23.49 13.33
C CYS A 148 14.97 23.83 14.53
N ALA A 149 15.41 25.08 14.61
CA ALA A 149 16.09 25.60 15.79
C ALA A 149 15.12 25.66 16.99
N ALA A 150 15.66 25.75 18.21
CA ALA A 150 14.85 25.93 19.41
C ALA A 150 13.92 27.16 19.27
N ASP A 151 12.71 27.06 19.79
CA ASP A 151 11.68 28.11 19.76
C ASP A 151 11.24 28.55 18.35
N THR A 152 11.46 27.68 17.36
CA THR A 152 10.98 27.87 15.98
C THR A 152 10.16 26.68 15.49
N SER A 153 9.28 26.93 14.53
CA SER A 153 8.41 25.93 13.88
C SER A 153 8.39 26.17 12.37
N PHE A 154 8.33 25.10 11.59
CA PHE A 154 8.41 25.17 10.14
C PHE A 154 7.14 25.77 9.52
N SER A 155 7.32 26.67 8.55
CA SER A 155 6.23 27.22 7.74
C SER A 155 6.49 26.90 6.27
N PHE A 156 5.57 26.15 5.65
CA PHE A 156 5.66 25.87 4.22
C PHE A 156 5.47 27.13 3.37
N PHE A 157 4.57 28.03 3.78
CA PHE A 157 4.37 29.31 3.08
C PHE A 157 5.65 30.15 3.02
N HIS A 158 6.41 30.17 4.12
CA HIS A 158 7.67 30.91 4.18
C HIS A 158 8.89 30.07 3.76
N GLN A 159 8.72 28.76 3.51
CA GLN A 159 9.79 27.81 3.22
C GLN A 159 10.96 27.91 4.23
N THR A 160 10.65 28.10 5.52
CA THR A 160 11.64 28.26 6.58
C THR A 160 11.04 28.03 7.97
N CYS A 161 11.89 27.86 8.98
CA CYS A 161 11.49 27.86 10.38
C CYS A 161 11.29 29.30 10.88
N SER A 162 10.10 29.59 11.40
CA SER A 162 9.73 30.87 11.98
C SER A 162 9.66 30.76 13.50
N ARG A 163 9.90 31.87 14.21
CA ARG A 163 9.73 31.90 15.68
C ARG A 163 8.30 31.54 16.07
N ASP A 164 8.15 30.73 17.11
CA ASP A 164 6.84 30.20 17.54
C ASP A 164 5.81 31.29 17.83
N GLU A 165 6.27 32.42 18.40
CA GLU A 165 5.43 33.59 18.70
C GLU A 165 4.77 34.22 17.46
N LEU A 166 5.36 33.98 16.29
CA LEU A 166 4.93 34.52 14.99
C LEU A 166 4.46 33.42 14.04
N TRP A 167 4.43 32.17 14.50
CA TRP A 167 4.10 31.03 13.67
C TRP A 167 2.58 30.91 13.53
N LEU A 168 2.13 30.96 12.27
CA LEU A 168 0.78 30.59 11.88
C LEU A 168 0.87 29.23 11.19
N SER A 169 0.06 28.26 11.61
CA SER A 169 0.00 26.94 10.98
C SER A 169 -0.18 27.12 9.49
N SER A 170 0.85 26.75 8.75
CA SER A 170 0.93 26.82 7.29
C SER A 170 1.38 25.50 6.68
N CYS A 171 1.50 24.50 7.56
CA CYS A 171 1.07 23.14 7.31
C CYS A 171 -0.43 23.09 7.66
#